data_AF-A0A0P9I1Z5-F1
#
_entry.id   AF-A0A0P9I1Z5-F1
#
_cell.length_a   1.000
_cell.length_b   1.000
_cell.length_c   1.000
_cell.angle_alpha   90.00
_cell.angle_beta   90.00
_cell.angle_gamma   90.00
#
_symmetry.space_group_name_H-M   'P 1'
#
loop_
_entity.id
_entity.type
_entity.pdbx_description
1 polymer ?
#
loop_
_entity_poly.entity_id
_entity_poly.type
_entity_poly.pdbx_seq_one_letter_code
_entity_poly.pdbx_strand_id
1 'polypeptide(L)'
;MGVRERANRKGKRLRRMVSNMSYYRLTKMIEYKAMLRGIPVITTSEAYTSRTCHICGCEGERKTQGLFVCPHCGEYNADLNGAINIAKNLRGS
;
A
#
# COMPACT_ATOMS: atom_id res chain seq x y z
N MET A 1 -21.77 14.84 -14.39
CA MET A 1 -20.61 15.30 -13.59
C MET A 1 -20.43 14.44 -12.36
N GLY A 2 -19.27 13.81 -12.21
CA GLY A 2 -18.96 12.88 -11.11
C GLY A 2 -18.57 13.58 -9.80
N VAL A 3 -18.68 12.86 -8.68
CA VAL A 3 -18.30 13.36 -7.33
C VAL A 3 -16.82 13.79 -7.27
N ARG A 4 -15.95 13.09 -7.99
CA ARG A 4 -14.51 13.43 -8.14
C ARG A 4 -14.28 14.73 -8.90
N GLU A 5 -15.01 14.99 -10.01
CA GLU A 5 -14.92 16.25 -10.76
C GLU A 5 -15.41 17.46 -9.96
N ARG A 6 -16.42 17.28 -9.11
CA ARG A 6 -16.90 18.33 -8.21
C ARG A 6 -15.90 18.62 -7.09
N ALA A 7 -15.26 17.58 -6.55
CA ALA A 7 -14.22 17.74 -5.53
C ALA A 7 -12.97 18.43 -6.08
N ASN A 8 -12.61 18.19 -7.34
CA ASN A 8 -11.46 18.83 -7.99
C ASN A 8 -11.56 20.35 -8.02
N ARG A 9 -12.77 20.91 -8.12
CA ARG A 9 -13.04 22.36 -8.20
C ARG A 9 -13.15 23.06 -6.83
N LYS A 10 -13.21 22.32 -5.72
CA LYS A 10 -13.46 22.86 -4.36
C LYS A 10 -12.25 22.85 -3.42
N GLY A 11 -11.04 22.61 -3.94
CA GLY A 11 -9.78 22.73 -3.19
C GLY A 11 -9.19 21.41 -2.65
N LYS A 12 -7.93 21.48 -2.17
CA LYS A 12 -7.08 20.32 -1.83
C LYS A 12 -7.69 19.43 -0.74
N ARG A 13 -8.38 20.01 0.25
CA ARG A 13 -8.99 19.29 1.37
C ARG A 13 -10.14 18.37 0.92
N LEU A 14 -11.04 18.89 0.08
CA LEU A 14 -12.18 18.11 -0.41
C LEU A 14 -11.75 17.03 -1.40
N ARG A 15 -10.74 17.30 -2.24
CA ARG A 15 -10.11 16.28 -3.09
C ARG A 15 -9.56 15.10 -2.27
N ARG A 16 -8.81 15.38 -1.20
CA ARG A 16 -8.25 14.34 -0.33
C ARG A 16 -9.33 13.50 0.35
N MET A 17 -10.38 14.14 0.88
CA MET A 17 -11.51 13.43 1.49
C MET A 17 -12.21 12.50 0.50
N VAL A 18 -12.54 12.98 -0.70
CA VAL A 18 -13.23 12.18 -1.71
C VAL A 18 -12.35 11.03 -2.22
N SER A 19 -11.03 11.25 -2.32
CA SER A 19 -10.08 10.18 -2.66
C SER A 19 -9.99 9.11 -1.58
N ASN A 20 -10.01 9.50 -0.30
CA ASN A 20 -9.90 8.58 0.82
C ASN A 20 -11.19 7.78 1.08
N MET A 21 -12.34 8.31 0.68
CA MET A 21 -13.65 7.67 0.92
C MET A 21 -13.76 6.29 0.25
N SER A 22 -13.18 6.11 -0.93
CA SER A 22 -13.14 4.80 -1.61
C SER A 22 -12.26 3.78 -0.87
N TYR A 23 -11.13 4.23 -0.32
CA TYR A 23 -10.22 3.37 0.44
C TYR A 23 -10.87 2.94 1.77
N TYR A 24 -11.46 3.89 2.50
CA TYR A 24 -12.18 3.59 3.75
C TYR A 24 -13.26 2.52 3.57
N ARG A 25 -14.08 2.64 2.51
CA ARG A 25 -15.13 1.66 2.22
C ARG A 25 -14.54 0.28 1.91
N LEU A 26 -13.43 0.22 1.15
CA LEU A 26 -12.74 -1.03 0.85
C LEU A 26 -12.21 -1.69 2.11
N THR A 27 -11.49 -0.95 2.96
CA THR A 27 -10.95 -1.46 4.23
C THR A 27 -12.06 -2.02 5.12
N LYS A 28 -13.18 -1.31 5.25
CA LYS A 28 -14.33 -1.79 6.05
C LYS A 28 -14.93 -3.09 5.53
N MET A 29 -15.01 -3.26 4.20
CA MET A 29 -15.50 -4.51 3.60
C MET A 29 -14.53 -5.68 3.82
N ILE A 30 -13.21 -5.41 3.81
CA ILE A 30 -12.18 -6.42 4.12
C ILE A 30 -12.30 -6.84 5.60
N GLU A 31 -12.33 -5.88 6.52
CA GLU A 31 -12.50 -6.12 7.96
C GLU A 31 -13.76 -6.96 8.24
N TYR A 32 -14.90 -6.56 7.66
CA TYR A 32 -16.16 -7.27 7.80
C TYR A 32 -16.05 -8.74 7.34
N LYS A 33 -15.55 -8.98 6.12
CA LYS A 33 -15.45 -10.34 5.58
C LYS A 33 -14.42 -11.20 6.30
N ALA A 34 -13.33 -10.61 6.76
CA ALA A 34 -12.31 -11.30 7.54
C ALA A 34 -12.86 -11.73 8.91
N MET A 35 -13.60 -10.84 9.57
CA MET A 35 -14.27 -11.11 10.85
C MET A 35 -15.26 -12.28 10.75
N LEU A 36 -16.06 -12.35 9.68
CA LEU A 36 -16.97 -13.47 9.42
C LEU A 36 -16.27 -14.84 9.31
N ARG A 37 -14.97 -14.85 9.00
CA ARG A 37 -14.14 -16.04 8.87
C ARG A 37 -13.15 -16.22 10.03
N GLY A 38 -13.21 -15.38 11.05
CA GLY A 38 -12.26 -15.40 12.17
C GLY A 38 -10.83 -15.03 11.79
N ILE A 39 -10.62 -14.34 10.67
CA ILE A 39 -9.30 -13.92 10.18
C ILE A 39 -8.96 -12.55 10.81
N PRO A 40 -7.84 -12.41 11.54
CA PRO A 40 -7.43 -11.12 12.08
C PRO A 40 -6.95 -10.18 10.96
N VAL A 41 -7.36 -8.90 11.05
CA VAL A 41 -6.90 -7.83 10.15
C VAL A 41 -6.03 -6.87 10.94
N ILE A 42 -4.80 -6.68 10.49
CA ILE A 42 -3.82 -5.79 11.12
C ILE A 42 -3.49 -4.69 10.13
N THR A 43 -3.54 -3.43 10.58
CA THR A 43 -3.07 -2.27 9.82
C THR A 43 -1.70 -1.87 10.34
N THR A 44 -0.77 -1.59 9.43
CA THR A 44 0.59 -1.15 9.77
C THR A 44 1.01 0.01 8.88
N SER A 45 2.01 0.76 9.33
CA SER A 45 2.59 1.84 8.54
C SER A 45 3.40 1.26 7.38
N GLU A 46 3.12 1.68 6.16
CA GLU A 46 3.87 1.31 4.96
C GLU A 46 5.20 2.06 4.81
N ALA A 47 5.61 2.85 5.82
CA ALA A 47 6.82 3.65 5.73
C ALA A 47 8.05 2.76 5.45
N TYR A 48 8.85 3.15 4.45
CA TYR A 48 10.12 2.52 4.05
C TYR A 48 10.04 1.12 3.41
N THR A 49 8.85 0.56 3.18
CA THR A 49 8.69 -0.78 2.56
C THR A 49 8.98 -0.77 1.06
N SER A 50 8.99 0.40 0.42
CA SER A 50 9.20 0.59 -1.02
C SER A 50 10.66 0.77 -1.45
N ARG A 51 11.59 0.88 -0.48
CA ARG A 51 13.03 1.10 -0.74
C ARG A 51 13.92 -0.07 -0.35
N THR A 52 13.38 -1.04 0.39
CA THR A 52 14.13 -2.18 0.89
C THR A 52 13.87 -3.39 0.00
N CYS A 53 14.90 -4.12 -0.41
CA CYS A 53 14.72 -5.38 -1.11
C CYS A 53 14.21 -6.46 -0.16
N HIS A 54 13.13 -7.13 -0.54
CA HIS A 54 12.55 -8.23 0.23
C HIS A 54 13.43 -9.49 0.29
N ILE A 55 14.50 -9.61 -0.48
CA ILE A 55 15.43 -10.76 -0.51
C ILE A 55 16.66 -10.45 0.34
N CYS A 56 17.52 -9.51 -0.10
CA CYS A 56 18.78 -9.16 0.57
C CYS A 56 18.62 -8.21 1.77
N GLY A 57 17.50 -7.49 1.90
CA GLY A 57 17.34 -6.42 2.90
C GLY A 57 18.11 -5.12 2.59
N CYS A 58 18.82 -5.07 1.46
CA CYS A 58 19.58 -3.92 1.02
C CYS A 58 18.69 -2.85 0.34
N GLU A 59 19.16 -1.59 0.29
CA GLU A 59 18.42 -0.54 -0.42
C GLU A 59 18.39 -0.80 -1.93
N GLY A 60 17.22 -0.58 -2.52
CA GLY A 60 17.00 -0.58 -3.95
C GLY A 60 16.10 0.58 -4.36
N GLU A 61 15.75 0.61 -5.65
CA GLU A 61 15.07 1.75 -6.24
C GLU A 61 13.77 1.32 -6.93
N ARG A 62 12.68 2.01 -6.59
CA ARG A 62 11.42 1.91 -7.33
C ARG A 62 11.49 2.80 -8.57
N LYS A 63 11.89 2.23 -9.71
CA LYS A 63 12.04 2.94 -10.99
C LYS A 63 10.72 3.42 -11.57
N THR A 64 9.66 2.64 -11.42
CA THR A 64 8.30 3.00 -11.85
C THR A 64 7.28 2.49 -10.84
N GLN A 65 5.99 2.80 -11.05
CA GLN A 65 4.94 2.22 -10.21
C GLN A 65 4.98 0.68 -10.23
N GLY A 66 5.37 0.03 -11.33
CA GLY A 66 5.39 -1.43 -11.43
C GLY A 66 6.73 -2.09 -11.12
N LEU A 67 7.84 -1.36 -11.11
CA LEU A 67 9.19 -1.93 -11.16
C LEU A 67 10.06 -1.46 -9.99
N PHE A 68 10.63 -2.43 -9.27
CA PHE A 68 11.68 -2.23 -8.27
C PHE A 68 12.96 -2.92 -8.75
N VAL A 69 14.10 -2.25 -8.56
CA VAL A 69 15.43 -2.74 -8.95
C VAL A 69 16.34 -2.76 -7.72
N CYS A 70 16.91 -3.92 -7.43
CA CYS A 70 17.97 -4.06 -6.43
C CYS A 70 19.32 -4.27 -7.09
N PRO A 71 20.38 -3.60 -6.59
CA PRO A 71 21.72 -3.78 -7.12
C PRO A 71 22.29 -5.20 -6.90
N HIS A 72 21.74 -5.98 -5.97
CA HIS A 72 22.21 -7.33 -5.64
C HIS A 72 21.31 -8.46 -6.14
N CYS A 73 19.99 -8.26 -6.17
CA CYS A 73 19.02 -9.31 -6.50
C CYS A 73 18.33 -9.15 -7.86
N GLY A 74 18.54 -8.02 -8.54
CA GLY A 74 17.90 -7.73 -9.82
C GLY A 74 16.53 -7.08 -9.70
N GLU A 75 15.66 -7.34 -10.67
CA GLU A 75 14.40 -6.62 -10.86
C GLU A 75 13.17 -7.43 -10.48
N TYR A 76 12.16 -6.77 -9.89
CA TYR A 76 10.89 -7.41 -9.53
C TYR A 76 9.75 -6.40 -9.50
N ASN A 77 8.52 -6.92 -9.40
CA ASN A 77 7.35 -6.10 -9.22
C ASN A 77 7.41 -5.32 -7.90
N ALA A 78 7.20 -4.00 -7.98
CA ALA A 78 7.32 -3.12 -6.82
C ALA A 78 6.27 -3.40 -5.74
N ASP A 79 5.05 -3.78 -6.13
CA ASP A 79 3.97 -4.08 -5.20
C ASP A 79 4.19 -5.44 -4.51
N LEU A 80 4.75 -6.43 -5.23
CA LEU A 80 5.21 -7.69 -4.63
C LEU A 80 6.28 -7.46 -3.56
N ASN A 81 7.31 -6.67 -3.90
CA ASN A 81 8.38 -6.34 -2.96
C ASN A 81 7.82 -5.65 -1.70
N GLY A 82 6.94 -4.66 -1.89
CA GLY A 82 6.28 -3.96 -0.79
C GLY A 82 5.43 -4.88 0.09
N ALA A 83 4.62 -5.77 -0.52
CA ALA A 83 3.77 -6.71 0.21
C ALA A 83 4.57 -7.68 1.09
N ILE A 84 5.67 -8.23 0.56
CA ILE A 84 6.54 -9.12 1.34
C ILE A 84 7.22 -8.37 2.48
N ASN A 85 7.69 -7.14 2.24
CA ASN A 85 8.28 -6.32 3.30
C ASN A 85 7.28 -6.01 4.43
N ILE A 86 6.04 -5.66 4.10
CA ILE A 86 4.97 -5.46 5.09
C ILE A 86 4.76 -6.75 5.91
N ALA A 87 4.68 -7.90 5.24
CA ALA A 87 4.51 -9.18 5.91
C ALA A 87 5.71 -9.53 6.82
N LYS A 88 6.94 -9.21 6.41
CA LYS A 88 8.15 -9.40 7.22
C LYS A 88 8.15 -8.50 8.46
N ASN A 89 7.81 -7.22 8.31
CA ASN A 89 7.74 -6.28 9.42
C ASN A 89 6.72 -6.72 10.49
N LEU A 90 5.59 -7.30 10.07
CA LEU A 90 4.58 -7.83 11.00
C LEU A 90 5.02 -9.10 11.75
N ARG A 91 6.00 -9.85 11.22
CA ARG A 91 6.49 -11.11 11.81
C ARG A 91 7.71 -10.93 12.70
N GLY A 92 8.36 -9.77 12.67
CA GLY A 92 9.65 -9.50 13.31
C GLY A 92 9.60 -8.44 14.42
N SER A 93 8.56 -8.43 15.25
CA SER A 93 8.49 -7.65 16.52
C SER A 93 8.43 -8.58 17.71
#